data_AF-A0A9W8HQ01-F1
#
_entry.id   AF-A0A9W8HQ01-F1
#
_cell.length_a   1.000
_cell.length_b   1.000
_cell.length_c   1.000
_cell.angle_alpha   90.00
_cell.angle_beta   90.00
_cell.angle_gamma   90.00
#
_symmetry.space_group_name_H-M   'P 1'
#
loop_
_entity.id
_entity.type
_entity.pdbx_description
1 polymer ?
#
loop_
_entity_poly.entity_id
_entity_poly.type
_entity_poly.pdbx_seq_one_letter_code
_entity_poly.pdbx_strand_id
1 'polypeptide(L)'
;IILSIVIGTVAGYVARKALQYAETAGWVDKESFLSSSITLTLLLVGICTILGTDDILCCFVAGNSFTWDDWFRIEVEDTGLQETLNGLLSMSFFMYFGTIIPWSSYTSANMLDPWRIVVTVILVMLLRRLPALMASYKLIPAVRTWQDALFAGWFGPIGVSAVFYSIETIKQLDEHEDSNGGRVAEIVYPIVCAIVFGSVLVHGVTIPLILMGKRVKTTISLSAINMRSQLSNPPPRYTFRGSFVNRDTQDDEKSSIHNDSPTEPEPPARRQTIVIE
;
A
#
# COMPACT_ATOMS: atom_id res chain seq x y z
N ILE A 1 2.64 -24.42 15.72
CA ILE A 1 1.29 -23.78 15.61
C ILE A 1 0.81 -23.25 16.96
N ILE A 2 0.15 -24.05 17.84
CA ILE A 2 -0.39 -23.51 19.11
C ILE A 2 0.73 -22.88 19.97
N LEU A 3 1.87 -23.57 20.08
CA LEU A 3 3.03 -23.07 20.82
C LEU A 3 3.53 -21.72 20.27
N SER A 4 3.68 -21.57 18.94
CA SER A 4 4.10 -20.30 18.34
C SER A 4 3.07 -19.18 18.48
N ILE A 5 1.77 -19.47 18.51
CA ILE A 5 0.74 -18.47 18.82
C ILE A 5 0.89 -17.97 20.27
N VAL A 6 1.09 -18.88 21.22
CA VAL A 6 1.25 -18.52 22.64
C VAL A 6 2.54 -17.73 22.87
N ILE A 7 3.69 -18.21 22.36
CA ILE A 7 4.98 -17.52 22.48
C ILE A 7 4.90 -16.14 21.82
N GLY A 8 4.38 -16.04 20.60
CA GLY A 8 4.25 -14.78 19.89
C GLY A 8 3.39 -13.78 20.64
N THR A 9 2.22 -14.20 21.14
CA THR A 9 1.31 -13.33 21.90
C THR A 9 1.97 -12.82 23.18
N VAL A 10 2.59 -13.71 23.97
CA VAL A 10 3.25 -13.33 25.23
C VAL A 10 4.45 -12.41 24.96
N ALA A 11 5.31 -12.75 24.00
CA ALA A 11 6.49 -11.96 23.67
C ALA A 11 6.13 -10.57 23.10
N GLY A 12 5.15 -10.49 22.19
CA GLY A 12 4.66 -9.22 21.66
C GLY A 12 4.02 -8.33 22.73
N TYR A 13 3.21 -8.91 23.63
CA TYR A 13 2.65 -8.21 24.77
C TYR A 13 3.73 -7.66 25.72
N VAL A 14 4.72 -8.49 26.08
CA VAL A 14 5.83 -8.11 26.96
C VAL A 14 6.71 -7.05 26.31
N ALA A 15 7.07 -7.21 25.04
CA ALA A 15 7.90 -6.25 24.30
C ALA A 15 7.21 -4.88 24.20
N ARG A 16 5.90 -4.83 23.94
CA ARG A 16 5.12 -3.58 23.97
C ARG A 16 5.20 -2.92 25.33
N LYS A 17 4.97 -3.66 26.42
CA LYS A 17 5.01 -3.10 27.78
C LYS A 17 6.41 -2.67 28.22
N ALA A 18 7.44 -3.40 27.80
CA ALA A 18 8.84 -3.02 28.01
C ALA A 18 9.19 -1.73 27.25
N LEU A 19 8.72 -1.57 26.01
CA LEU A 19 8.97 -0.37 25.20
C LEU A 19 8.22 0.86 25.74
N GLN A 20 6.94 0.72 26.11
CA GLN A 20 6.18 1.77 26.81
C GLN A 20 6.87 2.20 28.11
N TYR A 21 7.38 1.24 28.90
CA TYR A 21 8.13 1.57 30.12
C TYR A 21 9.45 2.28 29.82
N ALA A 22 10.20 1.82 28.82
CA ALA A 22 11.49 2.41 28.46
C ALA A 22 11.35 3.84 27.87
N GLU A 23 10.29 4.11 27.11
CA GLU A 23 9.97 5.47 26.62
C GLU A 23 9.53 6.40 27.76
N THR A 24 8.61 5.98 28.64
CA THR A 24 8.24 6.80 29.83
C THR A 24 9.40 7.03 30.80
N ALA A 25 10.43 6.16 30.80
CA ALA A 25 11.66 6.33 31.56
C ALA A 25 12.73 7.19 30.84
N GLY A 26 12.49 7.61 29.60
CA GLY A 26 13.42 8.41 28.79
C GLY A 26 14.64 7.63 28.30
N TRP A 27 14.55 6.31 28.12
CA TRP A 27 15.66 5.44 27.72
C TRP A 27 15.75 5.19 26.21
N VAL A 28 14.68 5.47 25.45
CA VAL A 28 14.56 5.09 24.04
C VAL A 28 13.90 6.21 23.22
N ASP A 29 14.61 6.71 22.22
CA ASP A 29 14.08 7.65 21.22
C ASP A 29 13.17 6.94 20.19
N LYS A 30 12.24 7.69 19.58
CA LYS A 30 11.27 7.15 18.60
C LYS A 30 11.92 6.40 17.43
N GLU A 31 13.08 6.87 16.96
CA GLU A 31 13.84 6.20 15.88
C GLU A 31 14.33 4.78 16.28
N SER A 32 14.60 4.57 17.57
CA SER A 32 15.07 3.29 18.11
C SER A 32 13.96 2.24 18.28
N PHE A 33 12.69 2.62 18.09
CA PHE A 33 11.54 1.69 18.14
C PHE A 33 11.60 0.66 17.00
N LEU A 34 12.10 1.07 15.84
CA LEU A 34 12.30 0.20 14.68
C LEU A 34 13.36 -0.86 14.95
N SER A 35 14.50 -0.47 15.53
CA SER A 35 15.58 -1.38 15.96
C SER A 35 15.07 -2.40 16.98
N SER A 36 14.25 -1.95 17.94
CA SER A 36 13.61 -2.81 18.94
C SER A 36 12.70 -3.88 18.30
N SER A 37 11.94 -3.50 17.26
CA SER A 37 11.06 -4.41 16.51
C SER A 37 11.83 -5.45 15.70
N ILE A 38 12.95 -5.06 15.08
CA ILE A 38 13.87 -5.98 14.38
C ILE A 38 14.52 -6.95 15.38
N THR A 39 14.99 -6.43 16.53
CA THR A 39 15.60 -7.25 17.59
C THR A 39 14.61 -8.28 18.14
N LEU A 40 13.35 -7.89 18.40
CA LEU A 40 12.29 -8.81 18.82
C LEU A 40 12.04 -9.90 17.77
N THR A 41 12.02 -9.54 16.48
CA THR A 41 11.82 -10.49 15.38
C THR A 41 12.96 -11.51 15.33
N LEU A 42 14.22 -11.06 15.36
CA LEU A 42 15.39 -11.96 15.36
C LEU A 42 15.43 -12.87 16.59
N LEU A 43 15.09 -12.34 17.78
CA LEU A 43 14.97 -13.12 19.01
C LEU A 43 13.90 -14.21 18.90
N LEU A 44 12.73 -13.87 18.35
CA LEU A 44 11.63 -14.81 18.15
C LEU A 44 11.96 -15.90 17.12
N VAL A 45 12.57 -15.55 15.99
CA VAL A 45 13.06 -16.53 15.01
C VAL A 45 14.06 -17.50 15.67
N GLY A 46 15.03 -16.98 16.43
CA GLY A 46 16.01 -17.81 17.14
C GLY A 46 15.37 -18.76 18.15
N ILE A 47 14.48 -18.26 19.02
CA ILE A 47 13.76 -19.06 20.01
C ILE A 47 12.89 -20.13 19.33
N CYS A 48 12.14 -19.77 18.28
CA CYS A 48 11.25 -20.69 17.58
C CYS A 48 12.02 -21.80 16.85
N THR A 49 13.15 -21.45 16.22
CA THR A 49 14.07 -22.41 15.58
C THR A 49 14.60 -23.43 16.58
N ILE A 50 15.06 -22.99 17.76
CA ILE A 50 15.55 -23.87 18.83
C ILE A 50 14.44 -24.78 19.37
N LEU A 51 13.21 -24.28 19.47
CA LEU A 51 12.04 -25.03 19.95
C LEU A 51 11.39 -25.91 18.86
N GLY A 52 11.85 -25.86 17.60
CA GLY A 52 11.24 -26.58 16.48
C GLY A 52 9.78 -26.18 16.19
N THR A 53 9.41 -24.92 16.43
CA THR A 53 8.07 -24.40 16.13
C THR A 53 8.10 -23.35 15.02
N ASP A 54 6.99 -23.23 14.29
CA ASP A 54 6.78 -22.25 13.22
C ASP A 54 7.10 -20.81 13.70
N ASP A 55 8.17 -20.26 13.13
CA ASP A 55 8.79 -18.97 13.44
C ASP A 55 8.09 -17.80 12.76
N ILE A 56 7.70 -17.95 11.50
CA ILE A 56 6.95 -16.95 10.73
C ILE A 56 5.61 -16.65 11.40
N LEU A 57 4.85 -17.68 11.79
CA LEU A 57 3.60 -17.53 12.51
C LEU A 57 3.82 -16.88 13.89
N CYS A 58 4.90 -17.25 14.59
CA CYS A 58 5.25 -16.64 15.87
C CYS A 58 5.51 -15.14 15.73
N CYS A 59 6.34 -14.75 14.76
CA CYS A 59 6.67 -13.35 14.48
C CYS A 59 5.45 -12.55 14.02
N PHE A 60 4.58 -13.14 13.19
CA PHE A 60 3.31 -12.52 12.78
C PHE A 60 2.38 -12.27 13.97
N VAL A 61 2.18 -13.28 14.84
CA VAL A 61 1.33 -13.12 16.04
C VAL A 61 1.95 -12.12 17.02
N ALA A 62 3.27 -12.13 17.19
CA ALA A 62 3.97 -11.15 18.01
C ALA A 62 3.79 -9.72 17.50
N GLY A 63 3.93 -9.49 16.19
CA GLY A 63 3.69 -8.19 15.57
C GLY A 63 2.27 -7.67 15.84
N ASN A 64 1.25 -8.52 15.65
CA ASN A 64 -0.15 -8.17 15.97
C ASN A 64 -0.36 -7.89 17.47
N SER A 65 0.26 -8.67 18.36
CA SER A 65 0.15 -8.45 19.82
C SER A 65 0.94 -7.23 20.29
N PHE A 66 1.99 -6.84 19.57
CA PHE A 66 2.84 -5.70 19.86
C PHE A 66 2.16 -4.38 19.46
N THR A 67 1.47 -4.35 18.31
CA THR A 67 0.70 -3.18 17.83
C THR A 67 -0.79 -3.19 18.23
N TRP A 68 -1.22 -4.13 19.09
CA TRP A 68 -2.62 -4.24 19.55
C TRP A 68 -3.16 -2.97 20.20
N ASP A 69 -2.27 -2.22 20.87
CA ASP A 69 -2.53 -0.88 21.38
C ASP A 69 -2.00 0.10 20.33
N ASP A 70 -2.91 0.86 19.72
CA ASP A 70 -2.64 1.80 18.63
C ASP A 70 -1.58 2.86 18.99
N TRP A 71 -1.25 3.03 20.28
CA TRP A 71 -0.12 3.84 20.77
C TRP A 71 1.15 3.66 19.93
N PHE A 72 1.62 2.43 19.68
CA PHE A 72 2.85 2.21 18.92
C PHE A 72 2.74 2.69 17.47
N ARG A 73 1.56 2.54 16.85
CA ARG A 73 1.35 2.99 15.46
C ARG A 73 1.41 4.51 15.39
N ILE A 74 0.76 5.20 16.32
CA ILE A 74 0.71 6.67 16.38
C ILE A 74 2.11 7.23 16.64
N GLU A 75 2.87 6.65 17.57
CA GLU A 75 4.19 7.16 17.97
C GLU A 75 5.25 7.05 16.86
N VAL A 76 5.07 6.10 15.93
CA VAL A 76 6.01 5.80 14.83
C VAL A 76 5.56 6.39 13.48
N GLU A 77 4.31 6.84 13.37
CA GLU A 77 3.69 7.33 12.11
C GLU A 77 4.53 8.40 11.40
N ASP A 78 5.05 9.38 12.16
CA ASP A 78 5.86 10.49 11.64
C ASP A 78 7.27 10.10 11.18
N THR A 79 7.78 8.92 11.54
CA THR A 79 9.19 8.56 11.26
C THR A 79 9.43 8.12 9.81
N GLY A 80 8.45 7.51 9.14
CA GLY A 80 8.57 6.99 7.77
C GLY A 80 9.64 5.89 7.52
N LEU A 81 10.45 5.56 8.54
CA LEU A 81 11.59 4.65 8.43
C LEU A 81 11.15 3.22 8.10
N GLN A 82 10.05 2.76 8.69
CA GLN A 82 9.50 1.41 8.43
C GLN A 82 9.07 1.25 6.97
N GLU A 83 8.42 2.26 6.37
CA GLU A 83 8.02 2.21 4.96
C GLU A 83 9.25 2.25 4.04
N THR A 84 10.25 3.06 4.39
CA THR A 84 11.52 3.14 3.65
C THR A 84 12.28 1.80 3.68
N LEU A 85 12.41 1.16 4.85
CA LEU A 85 13.02 -0.17 4.96
C LEU A 85 12.21 -1.24 4.21
N ASN A 86 10.87 -1.21 4.32
CA ASN A 86 10.00 -2.13 3.59
C ASN A 86 10.18 -2.00 2.07
N GLY A 87 10.27 -0.78 1.56
CA GLY A 87 10.57 -0.49 0.15
C GLY A 87 11.95 -1.00 -0.27
N LEU A 88 13.00 -0.72 0.51
CA LEU A 88 14.37 -1.18 0.24
C LEU A 88 14.50 -2.71 0.27
N LEU A 89 13.92 -3.37 1.27
CA LEU A 89 13.93 -4.83 1.40
C LEU A 89 13.13 -5.49 0.26
N SER A 90 11.95 -4.96 -0.06
CA SER A 90 11.13 -5.46 -1.17
C SER A 90 11.84 -5.29 -2.52
N MET A 91 12.43 -4.13 -2.77
CA MET A 91 13.18 -3.87 -4.01
C MET A 91 14.41 -4.79 -4.12
N SER A 92 15.17 -4.96 -3.04
CA SER A 92 16.34 -5.85 -2.98
C SER A 92 15.93 -7.31 -3.21
N PHE A 93 14.85 -7.76 -2.55
CA PHE A 93 14.31 -9.10 -2.77
C PHE A 93 13.86 -9.29 -4.21
N PHE A 94 13.06 -8.39 -4.80
CA PHE A 94 12.57 -8.58 -6.17
C PHE A 94 13.68 -8.50 -7.22
N MET A 95 14.72 -7.70 -6.99
CA MET A 95 15.92 -7.67 -7.82
C MET A 95 16.66 -9.01 -7.80
N TYR A 96 16.87 -9.60 -6.62
CA TYR A 96 17.48 -10.92 -6.46
C TYR A 96 16.56 -12.05 -6.99
N PHE A 97 15.26 -11.97 -6.71
CA PHE A 97 14.26 -12.91 -7.22
C PHE A 97 14.29 -12.99 -8.75
N GLY A 98 14.42 -11.84 -9.43
CA GLY A 98 14.52 -11.79 -10.90
C GLY A 98 15.72 -12.55 -11.48
N THR A 99 16.82 -12.72 -10.73
CA THR A 99 18.02 -13.45 -11.20
C THR A 99 17.96 -14.95 -10.94
N ILE A 100 17.18 -15.40 -9.95
CA ILE A 100 17.05 -16.82 -9.56
C ILE A 100 15.87 -17.56 -10.22
N ILE A 101 15.12 -16.90 -11.12
CA ILE A 101 14.04 -17.55 -11.87
C ILE A 101 14.65 -18.57 -12.86
N PRO A 102 14.22 -19.85 -12.83
CA PRO A 102 14.80 -20.91 -13.66
C PRO A 102 14.22 -20.88 -15.08
N TRP A 103 14.60 -19.88 -15.88
CA TRP A 103 14.07 -19.66 -17.23
C TRP A 103 14.25 -20.87 -18.18
N SER A 104 15.32 -21.65 -18.00
CA SER A 104 15.59 -22.88 -18.75
C SER A 104 14.52 -23.96 -18.53
N SER A 105 13.97 -24.08 -17.32
CA SER A 105 12.96 -25.09 -16.96
C SER A 105 11.60 -24.86 -17.64
N TYR A 106 11.35 -23.67 -18.19
CA TYR A 106 10.12 -23.39 -18.95
C TYR A 106 10.21 -23.75 -20.44
N THR A 107 11.40 -24.11 -20.92
CA THR A 107 11.65 -24.42 -22.36
C THR A 107 12.01 -25.90 -22.56
N SER A 108 12.21 -26.67 -21.48
CA SER A 108 12.53 -28.09 -21.57
C SER A 108 11.31 -28.93 -22.00
N ALA A 109 11.46 -29.67 -23.10
CA ALA A 109 10.37 -30.27 -23.87
C ALA A 109 9.58 -31.40 -23.17
N ASN A 110 9.83 -31.70 -21.89
CA ASN A 110 9.32 -32.90 -21.23
C ASN A 110 8.12 -32.71 -20.30
N MET A 111 7.89 -31.55 -19.66
CA MET A 111 6.71 -31.37 -18.76
C MET A 111 6.08 -29.96 -18.69
N LEU A 112 6.78 -28.89 -19.05
CA LEU A 112 6.35 -27.51 -18.75
C LEU A 112 6.13 -26.67 -20.03
N ASP A 113 5.06 -26.94 -20.78
CA ASP A 113 4.63 -26.09 -21.90
C ASP A 113 4.43 -24.63 -21.43
N PRO A 114 5.06 -23.61 -22.06
CA PRO A 114 4.93 -22.20 -21.66
C PRO A 114 3.47 -21.71 -21.53
N TRP A 115 2.59 -22.15 -22.42
CA TRP A 115 1.17 -21.76 -22.40
C TRP A 115 0.43 -22.31 -21.17
N ARG A 116 0.77 -23.53 -20.70
CA ARG A 116 0.15 -24.13 -19.50
C ARG A 116 0.52 -23.35 -18.26
N ILE A 117 1.75 -22.85 -18.19
CA ILE A 117 2.20 -21.99 -17.09
C ILE A 117 1.37 -20.70 -17.07
N VAL A 118 1.25 -20.01 -18.21
CA VAL A 118 0.44 -18.77 -18.31
C VAL A 118 -1.02 -19.03 -17.89
N VAL A 119 -1.63 -20.11 -18.36
CA VAL A 119 -2.99 -20.49 -17.95
C VAL A 119 -3.06 -20.83 -16.47
N THR A 120 -2.06 -21.52 -15.91
CA THR A 120 -1.98 -21.82 -14.47
C THR A 120 -1.89 -20.54 -13.63
N VAL A 121 -1.07 -19.57 -14.03
CA VAL A 121 -0.96 -18.27 -13.36
C VAL A 121 -2.31 -17.54 -13.38
N ILE A 122 -2.96 -17.44 -14.55
CA ILE A 122 -4.29 -16.81 -14.69
C ILE A 122 -5.33 -17.53 -13.81
N LEU A 123 -5.34 -18.87 -13.85
CA LEU A 123 -6.29 -19.69 -13.08
C LEU A 123 -6.08 -19.53 -11.56
N VAL A 124 -4.83 -19.53 -11.09
CA VAL A 124 -4.49 -19.29 -9.69
C VAL A 124 -4.88 -17.88 -9.26
N MET A 125 -4.59 -16.86 -10.07
CA MET A 125 -5.02 -15.48 -9.79
C MET A 125 -6.53 -15.35 -9.66
N LEU A 126 -7.29 -15.99 -10.57
CA LEU A 126 -8.75 -15.91 -10.57
C LEU A 126 -9.41 -16.78 -9.50
N LEU A 127 -8.87 -17.97 -9.18
CA LEU A 127 -9.52 -18.92 -8.29
C LEU A 127 -9.03 -18.89 -6.83
N ARG A 128 -7.82 -18.39 -6.55
CA ARG A 128 -7.24 -18.46 -5.19
C ARG A 128 -7.98 -17.59 -4.17
N ARG A 129 -8.41 -16.38 -4.55
CA ARG A 129 -8.94 -15.39 -3.60
C ARG A 129 -10.36 -14.90 -3.92
N LEU A 130 -10.66 -14.63 -5.20
CA LEU A 130 -11.97 -14.11 -5.60
C LEU A 130 -13.15 -15.04 -5.21
N PRO A 131 -13.13 -16.36 -5.44
CA PRO A 131 -14.27 -17.23 -5.10
C PRO A 131 -14.48 -17.31 -3.59
N ALA A 132 -13.38 -17.44 -2.83
CA ALA A 132 -13.44 -17.48 -1.37
C ALA A 132 -13.99 -16.17 -0.78
N LEU A 133 -13.57 -15.01 -1.29
CA LEU A 133 -14.05 -13.72 -0.80
C LEU A 133 -15.49 -13.44 -1.26
N MET A 134 -15.87 -13.79 -2.49
CA MET A 134 -17.25 -13.65 -2.97
C MET A 134 -18.23 -14.65 -2.34
N ALA A 135 -17.75 -15.79 -1.83
CA ALA A 135 -18.57 -16.68 -1.00
C ALA A 135 -18.73 -16.16 0.44
N SER A 136 -17.70 -15.51 0.99
CA SER A 136 -17.64 -15.10 2.40
C SER A 136 -17.92 -13.62 2.69
N TYR A 137 -18.08 -12.74 1.68
CA TYR A 137 -18.18 -11.29 1.91
C TYR A 137 -19.27 -10.87 2.91
N LYS A 138 -20.40 -11.59 2.94
CA LYS A 138 -21.50 -11.35 3.91
C LYS A 138 -21.10 -11.60 5.37
N LEU A 139 -20.03 -12.35 5.63
CA LEU A 139 -19.47 -12.61 6.96
C LEU A 139 -18.46 -11.54 7.40
N ILE A 140 -18.01 -10.66 6.48
CA ILE A 140 -16.95 -9.68 6.72
C ILE A 140 -17.58 -8.29 6.84
N PRO A 141 -17.70 -7.69 8.05
CA PRO A 141 -18.43 -6.41 8.24
C PRO A 141 -17.85 -5.22 7.45
N ALA A 142 -16.59 -5.30 7.05
CA ALA A 142 -15.90 -4.32 6.22
C ALA A 142 -16.25 -4.39 4.72
N VAL A 143 -16.76 -5.52 4.22
CA VAL A 143 -17.02 -5.75 2.79
C VAL A 143 -18.52 -5.74 2.54
N ARG A 144 -19.08 -4.55 2.35
CA ARG A 144 -20.54 -4.36 2.29
C ARG A 144 -21.14 -4.66 0.91
N THR A 145 -20.43 -4.34 -0.18
CA THR A 145 -20.92 -4.55 -1.54
C THR A 145 -20.15 -5.64 -2.28
N TRP A 146 -20.78 -6.20 -3.32
CA TRP A 146 -20.13 -7.11 -4.26
C TRP A 146 -18.96 -6.46 -5.00
N GLN A 147 -19.01 -5.14 -5.22
CA GLN A 147 -17.92 -4.38 -5.84
C GLN A 147 -16.71 -4.30 -4.89
N ASP A 148 -16.94 -4.09 -3.60
CA ASP A 148 -15.89 -4.14 -2.58
C ASP A 148 -15.28 -5.55 -2.48
N ALA A 149 -16.10 -6.60 -2.58
CA ALA A 149 -15.64 -7.98 -2.57
C ALA A 149 -14.79 -8.34 -3.80
N LEU A 150 -15.20 -7.90 -5.00
CA LEU A 150 -14.39 -8.04 -6.20
C LEU A 150 -13.07 -7.26 -6.11
N PHE A 151 -13.11 -6.03 -5.61
CA PHE A 151 -11.92 -5.19 -5.46
C PHE A 151 -10.94 -5.77 -4.42
N ALA A 152 -11.42 -6.09 -3.21
CA ALA A 152 -10.60 -6.69 -2.16
C ALA A 152 -10.12 -8.09 -2.53
N GLY A 153 -10.87 -8.86 -3.33
CA GLY A 153 -10.46 -10.14 -3.86
C GLY A 153 -9.36 -10.03 -4.92
N TRP A 154 -9.43 -9.02 -5.80
CA TRP A 154 -8.42 -8.74 -6.82
C TRP A 154 -7.14 -8.16 -6.24
N PHE A 155 -7.19 -7.29 -5.24
CA PHE A 155 -5.98 -6.68 -4.66
C PHE A 155 -5.31 -7.58 -3.61
N GLY A 156 -4.72 -8.69 -4.07
CA GLY A 156 -4.01 -9.67 -3.25
C GLY A 156 -2.82 -10.30 -3.96
N PRO A 157 -1.75 -9.54 -4.24
CA PRO A 157 -0.58 -10.08 -4.93
C PRO A 157 0.07 -11.19 -4.11
N ILE A 158 0.55 -12.21 -4.81
CA ILE A 158 1.26 -13.33 -4.22
C ILE A 158 2.68 -12.86 -3.90
N GLY A 159 2.99 -12.79 -2.59
CA GLY A 159 4.23 -12.22 -2.08
C GLY A 159 5.38 -13.22 -1.90
N VAL A 160 6.47 -12.69 -1.35
CA VAL A 160 7.76 -13.35 -1.06
C VAL A 160 7.61 -14.68 -0.32
N SER A 161 6.67 -14.78 0.62
CA SER A 161 6.45 -15.96 1.44
C SER A 161 6.13 -17.22 0.63
N ALA A 162 5.53 -17.10 -0.55
CA ALA A 162 5.30 -18.24 -1.44
C ALA A 162 6.63 -18.87 -1.93
N VAL A 163 7.63 -18.03 -2.26
CA VAL A 163 8.96 -18.49 -2.67
C VAL A 163 9.66 -19.17 -1.49
N PHE A 164 9.63 -18.54 -0.30
CA PHE A 164 10.17 -19.13 0.93
C PHE A 164 9.60 -20.53 1.20
N TYR A 165 8.27 -20.66 1.26
CA TYR A 165 7.65 -21.96 1.51
C TYR A 165 7.91 -22.98 0.41
N SER A 166 8.13 -22.57 -0.85
CA SER A 166 8.51 -23.51 -1.91
C SER A 166 9.91 -24.10 -1.69
N ILE A 167 10.86 -23.30 -1.21
CA ILE A 167 12.23 -23.75 -0.89
C ILE A 167 12.21 -24.65 0.35
N GLU A 168 11.48 -24.26 1.40
CA GLU A 168 11.36 -25.05 2.63
C GLU A 168 10.65 -26.40 2.37
N THR A 169 9.60 -26.42 1.53
CA THR A 169 8.95 -27.66 1.10
C THR A 169 9.90 -28.58 0.34
N ILE A 170 10.75 -28.02 -0.53
CA ILE A 170 11.74 -28.80 -1.30
C ILE A 170 12.80 -29.39 -0.38
N LYS A 171 13.31 -28.62 0.59
CA LYS A 171 14.26 -29.11 1.58
C LYS A 171 13.69 -30.27 2.40
N GLN A 172 12.47 -30.14 2.91
CA GLN A 172 11.79 -31.22 3.65
C GLN A 172 11.54 -32.47 2.78
N LEU A 173 11.35 -32.29 1.47
CA LEU A 173 11.15 -33.37 0.51
C LEU A 173 12.46 -34.07 0.10
N ASP A 174 13.61 -33.38 0.18
CA ASP A 174 14.95 -33.94 -0.05
C ASP A 174 15.44 -34.76 1.15
N GLU A 175 15.06 -34.35 2.37
CA GLU A 175 15.33 -35.09 3.62
C GLU A 175 14.60 -36.45 3.71
N HIS A 176 13.59 -36.69 2.86
CA HIS A 176 12.86 -37.95 2.77
C HIS A 176 13.09 -38.58 1.38
N GLU A 177 14.03 -39.53 1.28
CA GLU A 177 14.53 -40.16 0.02
C GLU A 177 13.48 -40.98 -0.81
N ASP A 178 12.32 -40.39 -1.11
CA ASP A 178 11.39 -40.92 -2.08
C ASP A 178 11.87 -40.60 -3.50
N SER A 179 11.92 -41.61 -4.38
CA SER A 179 12.33 -41.48 -5.79
C SER A 179 11.46 -40.52 -6.64
N ASN A 180 10.34 -40.06 -6.09
CA ASN A 180 9.46 -39.05 -6.68
C ASN A 180 9.74 -37.62 -6.18
N GLY A 181 10.47 -37.44 -5.06
CA GLY A 181 10.71 -36.16 -4.40
C GLY A 181 11.42 -35.16 -5.29
N GLY A 182 12.56 -35.55 -5.88
CA GLY A 182 13.33 -34.70 -6.80
C GLY A 182 12.51 -34.20 -8.00
N ARG A 183 11.66 -35.06 -8.58
CA ARG A 183 10.78 -34.67 -9.71
C ARG A 183 9.70 -33.66 -9.30
N VAL A 184 9.19 -33.74 -8.08
CA VAL A 184 8.23 -32.77 -7.55
C VAL A 184 8.95 -31.45 -7.26
N ALA A 185 10.15 -31.49 -6.67
CA ALA A 185 10.96 -30.30 -6.40
C ALA A 185 11.30 -29.51 -7.68
N GLU A 186 11.73 -30.21 -8.74
CA GLU A 186 12.01 -29.63 -10.07
C GLU A 186 10.79 -28.90 -10.69
N ILE A 187 9.56 -29.28 -10.32
CA ILE A 187 8.32 -28.72 -10.88
C ILE A 187 7.74 -27.61 -9.99
N VAL A 188 7.78 -27.78 -8.66
CA VAL A 188 7.17 -26.84 -7.71
C VAL A 188 7.85 -25.47 -7.75
N TYR A 189 9.19 -25.41 -7.73
CA TYR A 189 9.90 -24.13 -7.68
C TYR A 189 9.67 -23.25 -8.93
N PRO A 190 9.83 -23.76 -10.19
CA PRO A 190 9.50 -22.96 -11.38
C PRO A 190 8.03 -22.50 -11.42
N ILE A 191 7.07 -23.36 -11.02
CA ILE A 191 5.64 -22.97 -11.03
C ILE A 191 5.38 -21.85 -10.01
N VAL A 192 5.90 -21.95 -8.79
CA VAL A 192 5.75 -20.90 -7.77
C VAL A 192 6.40 -19.60 -8.23
N CYS A 193 7.61 -19.65 -8.79
CA CYS A 193 8.29 -18.49 -9.34
C CYS A 193 7.48 -17.80 -10.45
N ALA A 194 6.92 -18.56 -11.40
CA ALA A 194 6.05 -18.01 -12.45
C ALA A 194 4.76 -17.39 -11.88
N ILE A 195 4.14 -18.00 -10.86
CA ILE A 195 2.95 -17.49 -10.18
C ILE A 195 3.23 -16.18 -9.44
N VAL A 196 4.34 -16.09 -8.70
CA VAL A 196 4.76 -14.86 -8.02
C VAL A 196 5.05 -13.75 -9.03
N PHE A 197 5.86 -14.04 -10.05
CA PHE A 197 6.21 -13.09 -11.11
C PHE A 197 4.98 -12.53 -11.84
N GLY A 198 4.11 -13.42 -12.35
CA GLY A 198 2.90 -13.01 -13.05
C GLY A 198 1.92 -12.25 -12.15
N SER A 199 1.78 -12.67 -10.89
CA SER A 199 0.97 -11.95 -9.91
C SER A 199 1.50 -10.54 -9.67
N VAL A 200 2.79 -10.37 -9.40
CA VAL A 200 3.39 -9.04 -9.12
C VAL A 200 3.24 -8.12 -10.34
N LEU A 201 3.48 -8.61 -11.56
CA LEU A 201 3.28 -7.83 -12.78
C LEU A 201 1.82 -7.38 -12.95
N VAL A 202 0.85 -8.31 -12.90
CA VAL A 202 -0.56 -7.98 -13.17
C VAL A 202 -1.11 -7.01 -12.12
N HIS A 203 -0.84 -7.23 -10.83
CA HIS A 203 -1.31 -6.34 -9.77
C HIS A 203 -0.60 -4.97 -9.81
N GLY A 204 0.72 -4.96 -10.02
CA GLY A 204 1.53 -3.74 -10.10
C GLY A 204 1.13 -2.84 -11.27
N VAL A 205 0.80 -3.43 -12.43
CA VAL A 205 0.32 -2.68 -13.61
C VAL A 205 -1.15 -2.28 -13.47
N THR A 206 -1.98 -3.04 -12.72
CA THR A 206 -3.41 -2.72 -12.55
C THR A 206 -3.63 -1.33 -11.95
N ILE A 207 -2.89 -0.93 -10.91
CA ILE A 207 -3.12 0.34 -10.20
C ILE A 207 -2.89 1.55 -11.14
N PRO A 208 -1.73 1.71 -11.80
CA PRO A 208 -1.52 2.77 -12.79
C PRO A 208 -2.60 2.81 -13.88
N LEU A 209 -2.98 1.66 -14.44
CA LEU A 209 -4.00 1.60 -15.49
C LEU A 209 -5.37 2.11 -15.02
N ILE A 210 -5.81 1.75 -13.80
CA ILE A 210 -7.06 2.25 -13.23
C ILE A 210 -7.01 3.78 -13.05
N LEU A 211 -5.89 4.33 -12.56
CA LEU A 211 -5.74 5.78 -12.39
C LEU A 211 -5.71 6.51 -13.74
N MET A 212 -5.00 5.99 -14.74
CA MET A 212 -4.98 6.54 -16.10
C MET A 212 -6.39 6.55 -16.72
N GLY A 213 -7.12 5.43 -16.61
CA GLY A 213 -8.49 5.32 -17.11
C GLY A 213 -9.47 6.31 -16.44
N LYS A 214 -9.29 6.58 -15.14
CA LYS A 214 -10.07 7.62 -14.43
C LYS A 214 -9.75 9.02 -14.94
N ARG A 215 -8.46 9.37 -15.10
CA ARG A 215 -8.03 10.69 -15.62
C ARG A 215 -8.63 10.98 -17.00
N VAL A 216 -8.58 10.02 -17.92
CA VAL A 216 -9.16 10.15 -19.27
C VAL A 216 -10.67 10.41 -19.22
N LYS A 217 -11.42 9.67 -18.39
CA LYS A 217 -12.87 9.87 -18.23
C LYS A 217 -13.23 11.25 -17.65
N THR A 218 -12.46 11.75 -16.69
CA THR A 218 -12.67 13.09 -16.12
C THR A 218 -12.44 14.18 -17.17
N THR A 219 -11.35 14.11 -17.94
CA THR A 219 -11.08 15.08 -19.02
C THR A 219 -12.19 15.09 -20.07
N ILE A 220 -12.62 13.92 -20.55
CA ILE A 220 -13.71 13.81 -21.54
C ILE A 220 -15.02 14.38 -21.00
N SER A 221 -15.33 14.16 -19.71
CA SER A 221 -16.56 14.67 -19.09
C SER A 221 -16.56 16.20 -18.97
N LEU A 222 -15.44 16.81 -18.59
CA LEU A 222 -15.27 18.26 -18.57
C LEU A 222 -15.31 18.88 -19.97
N SER A 223 -14.69 18.24 -20.96
CA SER A 223 -14.78 18.68 -22.37
C SER A 223 -16.22 18.59 -22.91
N ALA A 224 -16.98 17.54 -22.56
CA ALA A 224 -18.38 17.40 -22.98
C ALA A 224 -19.30 18.47 -22.36
N ILE A 225 -19.05 18.86 -21.10
CA ILE A 225 -19.80 19.94 -20.44
C ILE A 225 -19.51 21.29 -21.11
N ASN A 226 -18.23 21.62 -21.36
CA ASN A 226 -17.84 22.84 -22.07
C ASN A 226 -18.32 22.88 -23.53
N MET A 227 -18.43 21.73 -24.21
CA MET A 227 -18.97 21.67 -25.56
C MET A 227 -20.49 21.86 -25.58
N ARG A 228 -21.20 21.48 -24.51
CA ARG A 228 -22.65 21.67 -24.38
C ARG A 228 -23.05 23.10 -24.02
N SER A 229 -22.23 23.84 -23.26
CA SER A 229 -22.47 25.27 -22.99
C SER A 229 -22.29 26.15 -24.24
N GLN A 230 -21.35 25.80 -25.12
CA GLN A 230 -21.16 26.48 -26.40
C GLN A 230 -22.38 26.36 -27.34
N LEU A 231 -23.10 25.24 -27.31
CA LEU A 231 -24.32 25.05 -28.13
C LEU A 231 -25.59 25.70 -27.54
N SER A 232 -25.57 26.15 -26.27
CA SER A 232 -26.77 26.70 -25.61
C SER A 232 -26.92 28.21 -25.67
N ASN A 233 -25.93 28.94 -26.20
CA ASN A 233 -25.97 30.39 -26.30
C ASN A 233 -26.56 30.84 -27.66
N PRO A 234 -27.75 31.46 -27.71
CA PRO A 234 -28.22 32.09 -28.94
C PRO A 234 -27.33 33.30 -29.29
N PRO A 235 -27.19 33.67 -30.58
CA PRO A 235 -26.33 34.77 -31.00
C PRO A 235 -26.80 36.11 -30.39
N PRO A 236 -25.88 37.03 -30.05
CA PRO A 236 -26.23 38.30 -29.44
C PRO A 236 -27.09 39.15 -30.38
N ARG A 237 -28.31 39.50 -29.94
CA ARG A 237 -29.16 40.46 -30.64
C ARG A 237 -28.58 41.87 -30.49
N TYR A 238 -27.93 42.36 -31.54
CA TYR A 238 -27.55 43.77 -31.65
C TYR A 238 -28.79 44.65 -31.80
N THR A 239 -29.27 45.22 -30.70
CA THR A 239 -30.29 46.28 -30.73
C THR A 239 -29.63 47.63 -31.00
N PHE A 240 -29.68 48.09 -32.24
CA PHE A 240 -29.29 49.45 -32.60
C PHE A 240 -30.28 50.46 -31.99
N ARG A 241 -29.85 51.22 -30.99
CA ARG A 241 -30.62 52.32 -30.39
C ARG A 241 -29.80 53.60 -30.45
N GLY A 242 -30.12 54.44 -31.43
CA GLY A 242 -29.42 55.70 -31.66
C GLY A 242 -29.61 56.69 -30.50
N SER A 243 -28.53 57.38 -30.13
CA SER A 243 -28.55 58.45 -29.13
C SER A 243 -29.22 59.69 -29.68
N PHE A 244 -30.19 60.24 -28.95
CA PHE A 244 -30.50 61.66 -29.00
C PHE A 244 -29.89 62.32 -27.77
N VAL A 245 -28.92 63.21 -28.02
CA VAL A 245 -28.33 64.09 -27.02
C VAL A 245 -29.21 65.33 -26.91
N ASN A 246 -29.57 65.72 -25.69
CA ASN A 246 -29.63 67.15 -25.37
C ASN A 246 -28.99 67.38 -23.99
N ARG A 247 -28.48 68.59 -23.79
CA ARG A 247 -27.40 68.94 -22.88
C ARG A 247 -27.79 70.17 -22.09
N ASP A 248 -27.67 70.12 -20.76
CA ASP A 248 -27.63 71.32 -19.92
C ASP A 248 -26.73 71.13 -18.69
N THR A 249 -25.86 72.11 -18.46
CA THR A 249 -25.18 72.54 -17.21
C THR A 249 -24.47 71.50 -16.30
N GLN A 250 -23.15 71.55 -16.03
CA GLN A 250 -22.31 72.59 -15.35
C GLN A 250 -22.04 72.19 -13.86
N ASP A 251 -20.83 72.19 -13.28
CA ASP A 251 -19.45 72.52 -13.74
C ASP A 251 -18.36 71.66 -13.05
N ASP A 252 -17.09 71.99 -13.33
CA ASP A 252 -15.87 71.82 -12.50
C ASP A 252 -15.05 70.51 -12.44
N GLU A 253 -13.73 70.72 -12.53
CA GLU A 253 -12.63 69.77 -12.73
C GLU A 253 -11.43 70.13 -11.80
N LYS A 254 -10.73 69.14 -11.22
CA LYS A 254 -9.27 69.08 -10.90
C LYS A 254 -8.96 67.80 -10.09
N SER A 255 -8.04 66.91 -10.47
CA SER A 255 -6.56 66.98 -10.41
C SER A 255 -6.01 67.09 -8.96
N SER A 256 -4.94 66.40 -8.52
CA SER A 256 -3.71 65.98 -9.24
C SER A 256 -2.87 64.86 -8.55
N ILE A 257 -2.24 64.01 -9.38
CA ILE A 257 -0.91 63.35 -9.31
C ILE A 257 0.00 63.57 -8.06
N HIS A 258 0.57 62.50 -7.44
CA HIS A 258 2.02 62.07 -7.48
C HIS A 258 2.60 61.29 -6.25
N ASN A 259 3.46 60.30 -6.56
CA ASN A 259 4.59 59.66 -5.82
C ASN A 259 4.52 58.98 -4.42
N ASP A 260 4.61 57.63 -4.45
CA ASP A 260 5.82 56.78 -4.24
C ASP A 260 6.53 56.58 -2.87
N SER A 261 7.02 55.34 -2.69
CA SER A 261 7.97 54.78 -1.69
C SER A 261 7.49 54.33 -0.28
N PRO A 262 8.14 53.31 0.36
CA PRO A 262 7.50 52.42 1.35
C PRO A 262 8.01 52.56 2.80
N THR A 263 7.35 51.89 3.76
CA THR A 263 7.86 51.74 5.14
C THR A 263 7.38 50.43 5.79
N GLU A 264 8.25 49.83 6.62
CA GLU A 264 8.07 48.56 7.34
C GLU A 264 7.71 48.82 8.84
N PRO A 265 7.68 47.82 9.76
CA PRO A 265 6.46 47.26 10.35
C PRO A 265 6.14 47.68 11.80
N GLU A 266 4.93 47.37 12.28
CA GLU A 266 4.50 47.55 13.68
C GLU A 266 4.15 46.20 14.39
N PRO A 267 4.53 45.99 15.67
CA PRO A 267 4.23 44.75 16.43
C PRO A 267 3.16 44.99 17.55
N PRO A 268 2.96 44.12 18.56
CA PRO A 268 1.86 43.16 18.55
C PRO A 268 0.78 43.37 19.65
N ALA A 269 -0.46 42.97 19.37
CA ALA A 269 -1.57 43.03 20.33
C ALA A 269 -1.67 41.78 21.24
N ARG A 270 -1.39 41.97 22.53
CA ARG A 270 -1.52 40.97 23.61
C ARG A 270 -2.99 40.62 23.89
N ARG A 271 -3.35 39.33 24.00
CA ARG A 271 -4.64 38.87 24.55
C ARG A 271 -4.44 38.13 25.87
N GLN A 272 -5.33 38.38 26.84
CA GLN A 272 -5.16 38.00 28.24
C GLN A 272 -5.71 36.59 28.56
N THR A 273 -5.05 35.96 29.53
CA THR A 273 -5.53 34.79 30.28
C THR A 273 -6.83 35.11 31.03
N ILE A 274 -7.79 34.19 31.04
CA ILE A 274 -8.86 34.16 32.04
C ILE A 274 -8.87 32.77 32.67
N VAL A 275 -8.76 32.74 34.00
CA VAL A 275 -8.96 31.57 34.87
C VAL A 275 -10.41 31.59 35.33
N ILE A 276 -11.03 30.42 35.46
CA ILE A 276 -12.33 30.24 36.12
C ILE A 276 -12.16 29.12 37.16
N GLU A 277 -12.81 29.30 38.32
CA GLU A 277 -12.80 28.41 39.50
C GLU A 277 -13.17 26.95 39.22
#